data_AF-A0A9D1WGS7-F1
#
_entry.id   AF-A0A9D1WGS7-F1
#
_cell.length_a   1.000
_cell.length_b   1.000
_cell.length_c   1.000
_cell.angle_alpha   90.00
_cell.angle_beta   90.00
_cell.angle_gamma   90.00
#
_symmetry.space_group_name_H-M   'P 1'
#
loop_
_entity.id
_entity.type
_entity.pdbx_description
1 polymer ?
#
loop_
_entity_poly.entity_id
_entity_poly.type
_entity_poly.pdbx_seq_one_letter_code
_entity_poly.pdbx_strand_id
1 'polypeptide(L)'
;MAFGIGVNTEHPDRGKWQGRQEDVACDCWFSSTGMTIPRLVKFRDREGVIQSLGHIQVHEMEKIYRCGIPATEYRCSSLYEGVEYRFRLIFHMEDCRWKLVWEN
;
A
#
# COMPACT_ATOMS: atom_id res chain seq x y z
N MET A 1 -19.06 38.15 10.80
CA MET A 1 -18.19 37.37 11.69
C MET A 1 -17.75 36.13 10.94
N ALA A 2 -16.46 36.02 10.63
CA ALA A 2 -15.88 34.91 9.88
C ALA A 2 -15.41 33.83 10.87
N PHE A 3 -16.01 32.65 10.83
CA PHE A 3 -15.48 31.47 11.52
C PHE A 3 -14.58 30.72 10.55
N GLY A 4 -13.27 30.97 10.67
CA GLY A 4 -12.24 30.25 9.95
C GLY A 4 -12.14 28.81 10.44
N ILE A 5 -12.70 27.89 9.66
CA ILE A 5 -12.35 26.48 9.75
C ILE A 5 -10.93 26.34 9.19
N GLY A 6 -9.96 26.17 10.09
CA GLY A 6 -8.62 25.76 9.73
C GLY A 6 -8.69 24.38 9.09
N VAL A 7 -8.78 24.34 7.77
CA VAL A 7 -8.50 23.11 7.02
C VAL A 7 -7.02 22.81 7.26
N ASN A 8 -6.75 21.72 7.97
CA ASN A 8 -5.38 21.26 8.14
C ASN A 8 -4.90 20.75 6.78
N THR A 9 -4.30 21.63 5.97
CA THR A 9 -3.88 21.35 4.59
C THR A 9 -2.58 20.55 4.49
N GLU A 10 -1.99 20.15 5.62
CA GLU A 10 -0.69 19.48 5.63
C GLU A 10 -0.70 18.12 4.91
N HIS A 11 -1.87 17.44 4.84
CA HIS A 11 -2.04 16.22 4.07
C HIS A 11 -3.37 16.22 3.32
N PRO A 12 -3.39 16.53 2.00
CA PRO A 12 -4.61 16.49 1.22
C PRO A 12 -5.19 15.08 1.18
N ASP A 13 -6.49 14.95 1.47
CA ASP A 13 -7.22 13.68 1.35
C ASP A 13 -7.17 13.22 -0.11
N ARG A 14 -6.57 12.04 -0.34
CA ARG A 14 -6.42 11.49 -1.69
C ARG A 14 -7.70 10.87 -2.26
N GLY A 15 -8.82 10.93 -1.53
CA GLY A 15 -10.11 10.35 -1.95
C GLY A 15 -10.03 8.83 -2.07
N LYS A 16 -11.00 8.22 -2.76
CA LYS A 16 -11.07 6.75 -2.94
C LYS A 16 -9.92 6.23 -3.80
N TRP A 17 -9.42 5.03 -3.46
CA TRP A 17 -8.48 4.29 -4.30
C TRP A 17 -9.06 4.05 -5.70
N GLN A 18 -8.27 4.37 -6.74
CA GLN A 18 -8.59 3.98 -8.10
C GLN A 18 -7.95 2.62 -8.38
N GLY A 19 -8.73 1.66 -8.89
CA GLY A 19 -8.29 0.29 -9.16
C GLY A 19 -8.85 -0.74 -8.19
N ARG A 20 -8.73 -2.02 -8.57
CA ARG A 20 -9.17 -3.16 -7.74
C ARG A 20 -8.17 -3.35 -6.60
N GLN A 21 -8.69 -3.32 -5.36
CA GLN A 21 -7.92 -3.64 -4.17
C GLN A 21 -8.08 -5.11 -3.82
N GLU A 22 -6.96 -5.80 -3.66
CA GLU A 22 -6.91 -7.21 -3.31
C GLU A 22 -6.42 -7.37 -1.87
N ASP A 23 -7.10 -8.19 -1.09
CA ASP A 23 -6.64 -8.58 0.25
C ASP A 23 -5.44 -9.51 0.13
N VAL A 24 -4.37 -9.19 0.86
CA VAL A 24 -3.11 -9.94 0.78
C VAL A 24 -2.53 -10.21 2.16
N ALA A 25 -1.78 -11.31 2.26
CA ALA A 25 -0.85 -11.52 3.36
C ALA A 25 0.50 -10.92 2.98
N CYS A 26 1.16 -10.24 3.91
CA CYS A 26 2.43 -9.55 3.68
C CYS A 26 3.46 -9.96 4.74
N ASP A 27 4.63 -10.40 4.31
CA ASP A 27 5.85 -10.50 5.13
C ASP A 27 6.61 -9.18 5.03
N CYS A 28 6.96 -8.61 6.18
CA CYS A 28 7.59 -7.30 6.30
C CYS A 28 8.78 -7.35 7.25
N TRP A 29 9.82 -6.58 6.95
CA TRP A 29 10.79 -6.14 7.94
C TRP A 29 10.27 -4.94 8.71
N PHE A 30 10.67 -4.87 9.98
CA PHE A 30 10.61 -3.66 10.79
C PHE A 30 12.04 -3.24 11.09
N SER A 31 12.46 -2.09 10.59
CA SER A 31 13.81 -1.57 10.85
C SER A 31 13.93 -1.04 12.28
N SER A 32 15.17 -0.88 12.76
CA SER A 32 15.45 -0.22 14.04
C SER A 32 14.97 1.24 14.10
N THR A 33 14.72 1.87 12.94
CA THR A 33 14.16 3.23 12.83
C THR A 33 12.62 3.25 12.79
N GLY A 34 11.97 2.10 12.92
CA GLY A 34 10.51 2.00 12.92
C GLY A 34 9.88 2.03 11.52
N MET A 35 10.65 1.83 10.45
CA MET A 35 10.11 1.68 9.11
C MET A 35 9.64 0.25 8.87
N THR A 36 8.49 0.10 8.23
CA THR A 36 7.99 -1.20 7.78
C THR A 36 8.35 -1.37 6.31
N ILE A 37 8.98 -2.48 5.93
CA ILE A 37 9.45 -2.73 4.56
C ILE A 37 8.89 -4.06 4.08
N PRO A 38 7.93 -4.07 3.12
CA PRO A 38 7.37 -5.30 2.58
C PRO A 38 8.40 -6.10 1.76
N ARG A 39 8.35 -7.42 1.85
CA ARG A 39 9.33 -8.33 1.20
C ARG A 39 8.70 -9.40 0.34
N LEU A 40 7.59 -9.95 0.80
CA LEU A 40 6.86 -11.02 0.14
C LEU A 40 5.38 -10.78 0.36
N VAL A 41 4.62 -10.89 -0.71
CA VAL A 41 3.16 -10.76 -0.68
C VAL A 41 2.55 -12.04 -1.24
N LYS A 42 1.53 -12.56 -0.54
CA LYS A 42 0.69 -13.65 -1.04
C LYS A 42 -0.71 -13.12 -1.27
N PHE A 43 -1.22 -13.36 -2.47
CA PHE A 43 -2.54 -12.91 -2.89
C PHE A 43 -3.29 -14.05 -3.59
N ARG A 44 -4.62 -13.96 -3.61
CA ARG A 44 -5.45 -14.92 -4.34
C ARG A 44 -5.77 -14.34 -5.71
N ASP A 45 -5.41 -15.05 -6.76
CA ASP A 45 -5.72 -14.63 -8.13
C ASP A 45 -7.21 -14.86 -8.48
N ARG A 46 -7.57 -14.61 -9.75
CA ARG A 46 -8.96 -14.74 -10.23
C ARG A 46 -9.43 -16.19 -10.29
N GLU A 47 -8.53 -17.15 -10.39
CA GLU A 47 -8.84 -18.59 -10.41
C GLU A 47 -8.89 -19.17 -8.99
N GLY A 48 -8.61 -18.35 -7.98
CA GLY A 48 -8.62 -18.75 -6.57
C GLY A 48 -7.30 -19.35 -6.08
N VAL A 49 -6.27 -19.36 -6.92
CA VAL A 49 -4.94 -19.89 -6.59
C VAL A 49 -4.16 -18.85 -5.80
N ILE A 50 -3.42 -19.30 -4.78
CA ILE A 50 -2.55 -18.43 -3.99
C ILE A 50 -1.23 -18.24 -4.73
N GLN A 51 -1.01 -17.01 -5.18
CA GLN A 51 0.21 -16.58 -5.84
C GLN A 51 1.13 -15.85 -4.86
N SER A 52 2.42 -15.77 -5.19
CA SER A 52 3.45 -15.14 -4.34
C SER A 52 4.32 -14.17 -5.14
N LEU A 53 4.43 -12.92 -4.68
CA LEU A 53 5.37 -11.92 -5.20
C LEU A 53 6.47 -11.67 -4.18
N GLY A 54 7.66 -12.17 -4.46
CA GLY A 54 8.86 -11.94 -3.64
C GLY A 54 9.80 -10.91 -4.28
N HIS A 55 10.99 -10.74 -3.72
CA HIS A 55 12.01 -9.81 -4.27
C HIS A 55 11.48 -8.39 -4.51
N ILE A 56 10.59 -7.94 -3.63
CA ILE A 56 9.91 -6.65 -3.76
C ILE A 56 10.93 -5.52 -3.63
N GLN A 57 10.96 -4.66 -4.64
CA GLN A 57 11.68 -3.39 -4.61
C GLN A 57 10.70 -2.29 -4.24
N VAL A 58 10.98 -1.56 -3.15
CA VAL A 58 10.21 -0.39 -2.73
C VAL A 58 10.87 0.85 -3.28
N HIS A 59 10.16 1.58 -4.13
CA HIS A 59 10.65 2.80 -4.79
C HIS A 59 10.29 4.04 -3.99
N GLU A 60 9.07 4.09 -3.48
CA GLU A 60 8.54 5.20 -2.70
C GLU A 60 7.71 4.67 -1.52
N MET A 61 7.78 5.37 -0.39
CA MET A 61 6.94 5.13 0.79
C MET A 61 6.34 6.46 1.23
N GLU A 62 5.02 6.50 1.35
CA GLU A 62 4.30 7.71 1.73
C GLU A 62 3.23 7.42 2.78
N LYS A 63 3.17 8.26 3.82
CA LYS A 63 2.04 8.28 4.74
C LYS A 63 0.92 9.08 4.10
N ILE A 64 -0.23 8.45 3.93
CA ILE A 64 -1.39 9.03 3.26
C ILE A 64 -2.58 9.04 4.22
N TYR A 65 -3.50 9.97 3.97
CA TYR A 65 -4.79 10.03 4.64
C TYR A 65 -5.88 9.91 3.57
N ARG A 66 -6.83 9.00 3.78
CA ARG A 66 -8.02 8.86 2.94
C ARG A 66 -9.27 8.80 3.78
N CYS A 67 -10.20 9.72 3.54
CA CYS A 67 -11.40 9.87 4.36
C CYS A 67 -11.09 9.97 5.86
N GLY A 68 -9.97 10.63 6.20
CA GLY A 68 -9.48 10.77 7.58
C GLY A 68 -8.75 9.54 8.15
N ILE A 69 -8.69 8.42 7.43
CA ILE A 69 -8.03 7.19 7.91
C ILE A 69 -6.57 7.17 7.46
N PRO A 70 -5.59 7.04 8.38
CA PRO A 70 -4.18 6.96 8.02
C PRO A 70 -3.83 5.60 7.43
N ALA A 71 -3.03 5.61 6.36
CA ALA A 71 -2.42 4.42 5.78
C ALA A 71 -0.99 4.74 5.33
N THR A 72 -0.19 3.70 5.10
CA THR A 72 1.11 3.84 4.43
C THR A 72 1.03 3.19 3.06
N GLU A 73 1.30 3.97 2.01
CA GLU A 73 1.37 3.51 0.63
C GLU A 73 2.83 3.24 0.26
N TYR A 74 3.10 2.09 -0.34
CA TYR A 74 4.39 1.71 -0.89
C TYR A 74 4.23 1.52 -2.38
N ARG A 75 5.02 2.23 -3.19
CA ARG A 75 5.11 1.99 -4.63
C ARG A 75 6.23 1.00 -4.87
N CYS A 76 5.88 -0.11 -5.51
CA CYS A 76 6.73 -1.28 -5.58
C CYS A 76 6.86 -1.80 -7.00
N SER A 77 7.95 -2.52 -7.24
CA SER A 77 8.00 -3.48 -8.35
C SER A 77 8.56 -4.83 -7.91
N SER A 78 8.26 -5.85 -8.70
CA SER A 78 8.76 -7.21 -8.52
C SER A 78 9.01 -7.84 -9.88
N LEU A 79 10.11 -8.55 -10.03
CA LEU A 79 10.34 -9.43 -11.17
C LEU A 79 9.77 -10.80 -10.87
N TYR A 80 8.79 -11.22 -11.66
CA TYR A 80 8.18 -12.55 -11.56
C TYR A 80 8.15 -13.18 -12.96
N GLU A 81 8.73 -14.37 -13.11
CA GLU A 81 8.87 -15.07 -14.40
C GLU A 81 9.46 -14.21 -15.54
N GLY A 82 10.37 -13.29 -15.21
CA GLY A 82 11.02 -12.41 -16.19
C GLY A 82 10.19 -11.18 -16.60
N VAL A 83 8.99 -11.01 -16.06
CA VAL A 83 8.14 -9.84 -16.26
C VAL A 83 8.25 -8.93 -15.03
N GLU A 84 8.46 -7.63 -15.26
CA GLU A 84 8.37 -6.63 -14.20
C GLU A 84 6.90 -6.29 -13.94
N TYR A 85 6.47 -6.49 -12.69
CA TYR A 85 5.16 -6.07 -12.21
C TYR A 85 5.32 -4.82 -11.35
N ARG A 86 4.51 -3.80 -11.62
CA ARG A 86 4.40 -2.59 -10.80
C ARG A 86 3.09 -2.59 -10.04
N PHE A 87 3.16 -2.25 -8.77
CA PHE A 87 2.00 -2.29 -7.89
C PHE A 87 2.21 -1.40 -6.68
N ARG A 88 1.09 -1.10 -6.01
CA ARG A 88 1.05 -0.42 -4.72
C ARG A 88 0.64 -1.39 -3.63
N LEU A 89 1.38 -1.36 -2.54
CA LEU A 89 0.99 -1.99 -1.28
C LEU A 89 0.52 -0.92 -0.32
N ILE A 90 -0.59 -1.19 0.35
CA ILE A 90 -1.22 -0.24 1.26
C ILE A 90 -1.37 -0.92 2.60
N PHE A 91 -0.71 -0.36 3.61
CA PHE A 91 -0.82 -0.83 4.97
C PHE A 91 -1.79 0.05 5.76
N HIS A 92 -2.91 -0.53 6.14
CA HIS A 92 -3.88 0.06 7.05
C HIS A 92 -3.49 -0.31 8.48
N MET A 93 -2.89 0.64 9.20
CA MET A 93 -2.33 0.40 10.54
C MET A 93 -3.40 0.03 11.57
N GLU A 94 -4.58 0.66 11.51
CA GLU A 94 -5.66 0.47 12.49
C GLU A 94 -6.10 -1.00 12.60
N ASP A 95 -6.25 -1.67 11.47
CA ASP A 95 -6.71 -3.07 11.41
C ASP A 95 -5.57 -4.06 11.09
N CYS A 96 -4.34 -3.57 10.96
CA CYS A 96 -3.17 -4.35 10.54
C CYS A 96 -3.39 -5.13 9.23
N ARG A 97 -4.04 -4.49 8.24
CA ARG A 97 -4.38 -5.12 6.95
C ARG A 97 -3.54 -4.55 5.80
N TRP A 98 -3.19 -5.45 4.88
CA TRP A 98 -2.50 -5.09 3.65
C TRP A 98 -3.44 -5.22 2.46
N LYS A 99 -3.38 -4.23 1.57
CA LYS A 99 -4.05 -4.25 0.27
C LYS A 99 -3.02 -4.14 -0.84
N LEU A 100 -3.28 -4.84 -1.94
CA LEU A 100 -2.52 -4.77 -3.18
C LEU A 100 -3.37 -4.07 -4.25
N VAL A 101 -2.75 -3.14 -4.97
CA VAL A 101 -3.33 -2.47 -6.14
C VAL A 101 -2.33 -2.51 -7.28
N TRP A 102 -2.69 -3.17 -8.38
CA TRP A 102 -1.85 -3.24 -9.58
C TRP A 102 -1.78 -1.87 -10.28
N GLU A 103 -0.59 -1.50 -10.77
CA GLU A 103 -0.43 -0.36 -11.67
C GLU A 103 -0.56 -0.85 -13.12
N ASN A 104 -1.33 -0.13 -13.95
CA ASN A 104 -1.51 -0.42 -15.37
C ASN A 104 -0.32 0.02 -16.22
#